data_AF-A0A536GDF3-F1
#
_entry.id   AF-A0A536GDF3-F1
#
_cell.length_a   1.000
_cell.length_b   1.000
_cell.length_c   1.000
_cell.angle_alpha   90.00
_cell.angle_beta   90.00
_cell.angle_gamma   90.00
#
_symmetry.space_group_name_H-M   'P 1'
#
loop_
_entity.id
_entity.type
_entity.pdbx_description
1 polymer ?
#
loop_
_entity_poly.entity_id
_entity_poly.type
_entity_poly.pdbx_seq_one_letter_code
_entity_poly.pdbx_strand_id
1 'polypeptide(L)'
;MRSPARSVLTTERTLGAGRVVRYGSKAAYREVVELAGEPHSIRTDFASGDVALASEAIVCIAHLTDLHVTDAQSPARFEFVNREWQDPRFRELLTMHRPQEMLNTHAIAAMVRTINAVESAPLTGSPLQLAVMTGDAVDNTQHNELTNFLALLNGGTVRPDSGAPGYDGVQRTDWPGDIYWKPDGPEAGDVFQSGLGFPTHTGLLDEAAQPFPSEGMRLPWLRCWGNHEQACQGVGIVTPALATAMTGSRKPIEMPPGLDADIAVETFMNQPELFMTGDYLEVAADPQRRHIERQDLMPESYYVHDLGPVRLIMLDTVCDAGGADGSIDEVQLAWLERRLEEGRDRYIVILSHHGLDSLSNPRGERLGPDLLELLSRFPNVILWLNGHIHANRIQARTGFWEVTTGSLVDWPCQARLIEIFRTRDDQLAIACTMVDHDGKGLAGLHRELAANVPLNGFDSWRPGTPADRNAILLLPRPF
;
A
#
# COMPACT_ATOMS: atom_id res chain seq x y z
N MET A 1 -21.02 -4.58 30.70
CA MET A 1 -20.34 -3.37 30.20
C MET A 1 -19.40 -3.80 29.10
N ARG A 2 -19.62 -3.36 27.85
CA ARG A 2 -18.63 -3.57 26.78
C ARG A 2 -17.38 -2.79 27.18
N SER A 3 -16.20 -3.41 27.11
CA SER A 3 -14.94 -2.67 27.18
C SER A 3 -15.03 -1.52 26.17
N PRO A 4 -14.68 -0.27 26.53
CA PRO A 4 -14.69 0.83 25.56
C PRO A 4 -13.87 0.38 24.35
N ALA A 5 -14.44 0.53 23.15
CA ALA A 5 -13.74 0.15 21.93
C ALA A 5 -12.41 0.92 21.89
N ARG A 6 -11.31 0.19 21.71
CA ARG A 6 -9.98 0.78 21.54
C ARG A 6 -10.08 1.77 20.37
N SER A 7 -9.72 3.03 20.60
CA SER A 7 -9.72 4.03 19.53
C SER A 7 -8.84 3.58 18.38
N VAL A 8 -9.18 3.99 17.17
CA VAL A 8 -8.47 3.67 15.91
C VAL A 8 -7.98 4.93 15.21
N LEU A 9 -8.30 6.11 15.73
CA LEU A 9 -7.95 7.39 15.15
C LEU A 9 -6.70 7.95 15.79
N THR A 10 -5.77 8.43 14.97
CA THR A 10 -4.52 9.03 15.45
C THR A 10 -4.72 10.30 16.24
N THR A 11 -5.88 10.97 16.10
CA THR A 11 -6.28 12.13 16.91
C THR A 11 -6.49 11.80 18.38
N GLU A 12 -6.79 10.55 18.69
CA GLU A 12 -7.06 10.08 20.06
C GLU A 12 -5.88 9.30 20.63
N ARG A 13 -5.22 8.48 19.80
CA ARG A 13 -3.97 7.79 20.16
C ARG A 13 -3.07 7.59 18.96
N THR A 14 -1.76 7.69 19.11
CA THR A 14 -0.81 7.27 18.08
C THR A 14 -0.14 5.95 18.47
N LEU A 15 0.61 5.33 17.55
CA LEU A 15 1.41 4.14 17.81
C LEU A 15 2.88 4.45 17.63
N GLY A 16 3.73 3.88 18.49
CA GLY A 16 5.16 4.08 18.42
C GLY A 16 5.94 3.03 19.20
N ALA A 17 7.27 3.22 19.23
CA ALA A 17 8.19 2.29 19.84
C ALA A 17 8.03 2.27 21.37
N GLY A 18 7.81 1.08 21.92
CA GLY A 18 7.75 0.81 23.35
C GLY A 18 9.08 0.36 23.93
N ARG A 19 9.00 -0.42 25.01
CA ARG A 19 10.20 -1.02 25.61
C ARG A 19 10.83 -2.04 24.66
N VAL A 20 12.14 -2.23 24.82
CA VAL A 20 12.83 -3.35 24.19
C VAL A 20 12.35 -4.67 24.81
N VAL A 21 11.88 -5.58 23.95
CA VAL A 21 11.46 -6.93 24.33
C VAL A 21 12.62 -7.92 24.22
N ARG A 22 13.44 -7.78 23.18
CA ARG A 22 14.59 -8.67 22.92
C ARG A 22 15.73 -7.90 22.27
N TYR A 23 16.96 -8.29 22.58
CA TYR A 23 18.16 -7.74 21.97
C TYR A 23 18.73 -8.74 20.98
N GLY A 24 18.88 -8.32 19.72
CA GLY A 24 19.75 -8.96 18.75
C GLY A 24 21.15 -8.34 18.77
N SER A 25 22.09 -8.96 18.05
CA SER A 25 23.47 -8.47 17.97
C SER A 25 23.64 -7.15 17.20
N LYS A 26 22.66 -6.76 16.39
CA LYS A 26 22.68 -5.53 15.56
C LYS A 26 21.61 -4.51 15.97
N ALA A 27 20.43 -4.97 16.37
CA ALA A 27 19.32 -4.11 16.76
C ALA A 27 18.47 -4.75 17.85
N ALA A 28 17.66 -3.91 18.52
CA ALA A 28 16.69 -4.34 19.50
C ALA A 28 15.29 -4.46 18.88
N TYR A 29 14.57 -5.51 19.26
CA TYR A 29 13.16 -5.67 18.95
C TYR A 29 12.32 -5.01 20.05
N ARG A 30 11.42 -4.11 19.65
CA ARG A 30 10.61 -3.24 20.53
C ARG A 30 9.13 -3.57 20.35
N GLU A 31 8.37 -3.56 21.45
CA GLU A 31 6.91 -3.67 21.35
C GLU A 31 6.31 -2.39 20.71
N VAL A 32 5.11 -2.50 20.14
CA VAL A 32 4.32 -1.33 19.74
C VAL A 32 3.45 -0.88 20.91
N VAL A 33 3.57 0.38 21.32
CA VAL A 33 2.74 0.98 22.39
C VAL A 33 1.84 2.08 21.87
N GLU A 34 0.79 2.35 22.62
CA GLU A 34 -0.01 3.56 22.43
C GLU A 34 0.70 4.77 23.01
N LEU A 35 0.72 5.83 22.23
CA LEU A 35 1.19 7.14 22.62
C LEU A 35 0.00 8.12 22.57
N ALA A 36 0.22 9.34 23.07
CA ALA A 36 -0.79 10.39 23.01
C ALA A 36 -1.27 10.61 21.56
N GLY A 37 -2.57 10.88 21.41
CA GLY A 37 -3.13 11.32 20.14
C GLY A 37 -2.50 12.63 19.65
N GLU A 38 -2.53 12.85 18.35
CA GLU A 38 -2.01 14.05 17.71
C GLU A 38 -3.15 14.88 17.10
N PRO A 39 -3.29 16.17 17.45
CA PRO A 39 -4.35 17.01 16.89
C PRO A 39 -4.09 17.29 15.39
N HIS A 40 -5.12 17.75 14.69
CA HIS A 40 -4.95 18.23 13.33
C HIS A 40 -4.04 19.45 13.26
N SER A 41 -3.03 19.38 12.40
CA SER A 41 -2.19 20.52 12.01
C SER A 41 -2.89 21.33 10.93
N ILE A 42 -3.08 22.64 11.14
CA ILE A 42 -3.69 23.50 10.13
C ILE A 42 -2.61 23.92 9.12
N ARG A 43 -2.84 23.64 7.84
CA ARG A 43 -1.96 24.03 6.72
C ARG A 43 -2.58 25.19 5.96
N THR A 44 -1.86 26.31 5.92
CA THR A 44 -2.34 27.60 5.39
C THR A 44 -1.65 28.02 4.09
N ASP A 45 -1.09 27.06 3.35
CA ASP A 45 -0.22 27.32 2.20
C ASP A 45 -0.97 28.06 1.06
N PHE A 46 -2.29 27.85 0.92
CA PHE A 46 -3.12 28.55 -0.09
C PHE A 46 -4.13 29.55 0.49
N ALA A 47 -4.56 29.34 1.73
CA ALA A 47 -5.55 30.17 2.39
C ALA A 47 -5.34 30.18 3.91
N SER A 48 -5.85 31.21 4.57
CA SER A 48 -5.79 31.38 6.02
C SER A 48 -7.18 31.72 6.57
N GLY A 49 -7.48 31.32 7.80
CA GLY A 49 -8.76 31.62 8.44
C GLY A 49 -9.09 30.64 9.56
N ASP A 50 -10.28 30.77 10.13
CA ASP A 50 -10.80 29.80 11.09
C ASP A 50 -11.20 28.49 10.35
N VAL A 51 -10.87 27.36 10.96
CA VAL A 51 -11.26 26.02 10.48
C VAL A 51 -12.61 25.57 11.04
N ALA A 52 -13.27 26.41 11.83
CA ALA A 52 -14.60 26.14 12.35
C ALA A 52 -15.59 25.80 11.22
N LEU A 53 -16.31 24.70 11.42
CA LEU A 53 -17.29 24.17 10.48
C LEU A 53 -18.45 25.16 10.28
N ALA A 54 -18.78 25.44 9.03
CA ALA A 54 -20.00 26.16 8.65
C ALA A 54 -21.21 25.22 8.48
N SER A 55 -20.97 24.01 7.94
CA SER A 55 -21.99 23.02 7.60
C SER A 55 -21.45 21.59 7.76
N GLU A 56 -22.30 20.61 7.48
CA GLU A 56 -21.89 19.22 7.23
C GLU A 56 -20.83 19.12 6.12
N ALA A 57 -20.14 17.97 6.07
CA ALA A 57 -19.18 17.70 5.03
C ALA A 57 -19.82 17.68 3.64
N ILE A 58 -19.09 18.19 2.65
CA ILE A 58 -19.36 18.01 1.23
C ILE A 58 -19.20 16.52 0.87
N VAL A 59 -18.12 15.89 1.32
CA VAL A 59 -17.88 14.46 1.16
C VAL A 59 -16.96 13.93 2.25
N CYS A 60 -17.17 12.68 2.67
CA CYS A 60 -16.26 11.94 3.54
C CYS A 60 -15.89 10.60 2.90
N ILE A 61 -14.59 10.34 2.75
CA ILE A 61 -14.03 9.19 2.02
C ILE A 61 -12.98 8.49 2.89
N ALA A 62 -12.95 7.16 2.89
CA ALA A 62 -11.81 6.39 3.39
C ALA A 62 -10.84 6.11 2.23
N HIS A 63 -9.55 6.38 2.42
CA HIS A 63 -8.50 6.17 1.43
C HIS A 63 -7.54 5.08 1.91
N LEU A 64 -7.39 4.07 1.06
CA LEU A 64 -6.50 2.92 1.20
C LEU A 64 -5.58 2.85 -0.02
N THR A 65 -4.41 2.24 0.15
CA THR A 65 -3.48 1.99 -0.95
C THR A 65 -2.49 0.92 -0.53
N ASP A 66 -1.81 0.32 -1.50
CA ASP A 66 -0.62 -0.50 -1.26
C ASP A 66 -0.91 -1.57 -0.17
N LEU A 67 -1.92 -2.39 -0.45
CA LEU A 67 -2.29 -3.51 0.42
C LEU A 67 -1.34 -4.68 0.24
N HIS A 68 -0.84 -4.92 -0.98
CA HIS A 68 0.07 -6.04 -1.32
C HIS A 68 -0.46 -7.39 -0.83
N VAL A 69 -1.68 -7.77 -1.21
CA VAL A 69 -2.14 -9.15 -0.98
C VAL A 69 -1.18 -10.08 -1.70
N THR A 70 -0.42 -10.85 -0.93
CA THR A 70 0.78 -11.53 -1.39
C THR A 70 0.61 -13.04 -1.27
N ASP A 71 0.98 -13.79 -2.31
CA ASP A 71 1.25 -15.22 -2.23
C ASP A 71 2.72 -15.45 -1.83
N ALA A 72 2.99 -15.49 -0.53
CA ALA A 72 4.35 -15.66 -0.01
C ALA A 72 4.99 -17.03 -0.33
N GLN A 73 4.23 -17.96 -0.91
CA GLN A 73 4.66 -19.31 -1.27
C GLN A 73 4.90 -19.44 -2.78
N SER A 74 4.58 -18.39 -3.55
CA SER A 74 4.74 -18.39 -5.00
C SER A 74 6.20 -18.60 -5.41
N PRO A 75 6.47 -19.36 -6.48
CA PRO A 75 7.82 -19.50 -7.04
C PRO A 75 8.35 -18.17 -7.59
N ALA A 76 7.49 -17.19 -7.92
CA ALA A 76 7.87 -15.91 -8.51
C ALA A 76 8.05 -14.78 -7.46
N ARG A 77 8.52 -15.09 -6.25
CA ARG A 77 8.69 -14.12 -5.15
C ARG A 77 10.10 -13.58 -4.98
N PHE A 78 11.10 -14.18 -5.63
CA PHE A 78 12.48 -13.68 -5.72
C PHE A 78 13.12 -13.22 -4.39
N GLU A 79 12.73 -13.83 -3.26
CA GLU A 79 13.09 -13.34 -1.93
C GLU A 79 14.60 -13.33 -1.67
N PHE A 80 15.33 -14.19 -2.37
CA PHE A 80 16.79 -14.31 -2.29
C PHE A 80 17.53 -13.03 -2.72
N VAL A 81 16.89 -12.14 -3.49
CA VAL A 81 17.45 -10.84 -3.86
C VAL A 81 17.71 -9.96 -2.62
N ASN A 82 17.00 -10.19 -1.51
CA ASN A 82 17.24 -9.50 -0.24
C ASN A 82 18.66 -9.71 0.33
N ARG A 83 19.42 -10.70 -0.16
CA ARG A 83 20.85 -10.87 0.18
C ARG A 83 21.67 -9.64 -0.24
N GLU A 84 21.28 -8.97 -1.31
CA GLU A 84 21.99 -7.84 -1.92
C GLU A 84 21.66 -6.48 -1.29
N TRP A 85 21.04 -6.44 -0.09
CA TRP A 85 20.58 -5.20 0.55
C TRP A 85 21.67 -4.14 0.79
N GLN A 86 22.95 -4.53 0.79
CA GLN A 86 24.09 -3.61 0.93
C GLN A 86 24.54 -3.01 -0.40
N ASP A 87 24.14 -3.62 -1.52
CA ASP A 87 24.51 -3.17 -2.84
C ASP A 87 23.46 -2.18 -3.37
N PRO A 88 23.82 -0.89 -3.54
CA PRO A 88 22.87 0.13 -3.98
C PRO A 88 22.29 -0.14 -5.37
N ARG A 89 22.94 -0.99 -6.19
CA ARG A 89 22.46 -1.37 -7.52
C ARG A 89 21.16 -2.19 -7.47
N PHE A 90 20.90 -2.89 -6.37
CA PHE A 90 19.69 -3.70 -6.18
C PHE A 90 18.56 -2.94 -5.47
N ARG A 91 18.75 -1.67 -5.10
CA ARG A 91 17.79 -0.90 -4.29
C ARG A 91 16.37 -0.88 -4.86
N GLU A 92 16.23 -0.83 -6.18
CA GLU A 92 14.92 -0.82 -6.87
C GLU A 92 14.23 -2.19 -6.88
N LEU A 93 14.99 -3.27 -6.67
CA LEU A 93 14.48 -4.61 -6.50
C LEU A 93 14.25 -4.94 -5.02
N LEU A 94 14.29 -3.97 -4.10
CA LEU A 94 14.06 -4.23 -2.67
C LEU A 94 12.84 -3.44 -2.19
N THR A 95 11.97 -4.02 -1.37
CA THR A 95 12.11 -5.30 -0.64
C THR A 95 11.28 -6.44 -1.25
N MET A 96 11.91 -7.60 -1.51
CA MET A 96 11.24 -8.80 -2.06
C MET A 96 10.69 -9.75 -0.98
N HIS A 97 11.06 -9.51 0.27
CA HIS A 97 10.53 -10.23 1.43
C HIS A 97 10.39 -9.31 2.64
N ARG A 98 9.31 -9.51 3.38
CA ARG A 98 9.07 -8.91 4.70
C ARG A 98 8.70 -10.01 5.70
N PRO A 99 9.17 -9.93 6.95
CA PRO A 99 8.89 -10.95 7.96
C PRO A 99 7.39 -11.13 8.26
N GLN A 100 6.58 -10.09 8.02
CA GLN A 100 5.15 -10.08 8.31
C GLN A 100 4.23 -10.54 7.16
N GLU A 101 4.75 -10.95 6.00
CA GLU A 101 3.94 -11.18 4.78
C GLU A 101 2.77 -12.13 4.96
N MET A 102 2.98 -13.28 5.62
CA MET A 102 1.90 -14.23 5.88
C MET A 102 0.76 -13.67 6.73
N LEU A 103 1.00 -12.60 7.48
CA LEU A 103 0.03 -11.98 8.37
C LEU A 103 -0.75 -10.85 7.68
N ASN A 104 -0.36 -10.45 6.46
CA ASN A 104 -0.86 -9.26 5.81
C ASN A 104 -2.38 -9.30 5.53
N THR A 105 -2.89 -10.46 5.08
CA THR A 105 -4.34 -10.63 4.86
C THR A 105 -5.16 -10.41 6.13
N HIS A 106 -4.63 -10.75 7.31
CA HIS A 106 -5.28 -10.48 8.59
C HIS A 106 -5.24 -8.99 8.96
N ALA A 107 -4.15 -8.29 8.64
CA ALA A 107 -4.05 -6.84 8.82
C ALA A 107 -5.03 -6.08 7.92
N ILE A 108 -5.17 -6.50 6.66
CA ILE A 108 -6.17 -5.96 5.71
C ILE A 108 -7.58 -6.20 6.24
N ALA A 109 -7.91 -7.41 6.67
CA ALA A 109 -9.22 -7.72 7.25
C ALA A 109 -9.51 -6.89 8.52
N ALA A 110 -8.49 -6.62 9.33
CA ALA A 110 -8.62 -5.73 10.49
C ALA A 110 -8.87 -4.28 10.09
N MET A 111 -8.22 -3.79 9.02
CA MET A 111 -8.47 -2.45 8.50
C MET A 111 -9.90 -2.31 7.94
N VAL A 112 -10.39 -3.32 7.20
CA VAL A 112 -11.79 -3.36 6.73
C VAL A 112 -12.76 -3.25 7.91
N ARG A 113 -12.55 -4.05 8.97
CA ARG A 113 -13.36 -3.97 10.20
C ARG A 113 -13.30 -2.61 10.86
N THR A 114 -12.11 -2.01 10.91
CA THR A 114 -11.93 -0.67 11.46
C THR A 114 -12.74 0.35 10.67
N ILE A 115 -12.62 0.39 9.35
CA ILE A 115 -13.33 1.35 8.49
C ILE A 115 -14.84 1.16 8.62
N ASN A 116 -15.33 -0.09 8.62
CA ASN A 116 -16.74 -0.41 8.81
C ASN A 116 -17.29 0.01 10.19
N ALA A 117 -16.41 0.18 11.18
CA ALA A 117 -16.76 0.63 12.52
C ALA A 117 -16.67 2.16 12.71
N VAL A 118 -16.17 2.90 11.72
CA VAL A 118 -16.21 4.37 11.74
C VAL A 118 -17.64 4.83 11.50
N GLU A 119 -18.35 5.19 12.57
CA GLU A 119 -19.75 5.62 12.51
C GLU A 119 -19.90 7.00 11.85
N SER A 120 -18.94 7.89 12.09
CA SER A 120 -18.91 9.26 11.56
C SER A 120 -17.47 9.75 11.42
N ALA A 121 -17.24 10.60 10.44
CA ALA A 121 -15.96 11.23 10.24
C ALA A 121 -15.61 12.17 11.42
N PRO A 122 -14.36 12.15 11.90
CA PRO A 122 -14.02 12.70 13.22
C PRO A 122 -14.13 14.21 13.34
N LEU A 123 -13.91 14.95 12.26
CA LEU A 123 -13.99 16.40 12.32
C LEU A 123 -15.43 16.89 12.08
N THR A 124 -16.06 16.43 11.02
CA THR A 124 -17.36 16.94 10.52
C THR A 124 -18.56 16.23 11.13
N GLY A 125 -18.38 15.05 11.73
CA GLY A 125 -19.48 14.19 12.20
C GLY A 125 -20.34 13.59 11.08
N SER A 126 -19.97 13.78 9.82
CA SER A 126 -20.71 13.27 8.66
C SER A 126 -20.40 11.79 8.40
N PRO A 127 -21.34 11.00 7.85
CA PRO A 127 -21.08 9.59 7.55
C PRO A 127 -20.06 9.44 6.41
N LEU A 128 -19.25 8.38 6.46
CA LEU A 128 -18.43 7.97 5.32
C LEU A 128 -19.34 7.54 4.16
N GLN A 129 -18.98 7.96 2.94
CA GLN A 129 -19.81 7.73 1.75
C GLN A 129 -19.17 6.72 0.79
N LEU A 130 -17.84 6.63 0.79
CA LEU A 130 -17.06 5.88 -0.19
C LEU A 130 -15.73 5.44 0.41
N ALA A 131 -15.21 4.28 -0.01
CA ALA A 131 -13.81 3.95 0.12
C ALA A 131 -13.11 4.04 -1.25
N VAL A 132 -11.90 4.57 -1.31
CA VAL A 132 -11.08 4.62 -2.53
C VAL A 132 -9.77 3.90 -2.29
N MET A 133 -9.38 3.08 -3.27
CA MET A 133 -8.12 2.35 -3.26
C MET A 133 -7.21 2.81 -4.40
N THR A 134 -6.07 3.41 -4.11
CA THR A 134 -5.24 4.01 -5.17
C THR A 134 -4.30 3.05 -5.90
N GLY A 135 -4.35 1.74 -5.65
CA GLY A 135 -3.58 0.73 -6.40
C GLY A 135 -2.83 -0.22 -5.47
N ASP A 136 -2.09 -1.16 -6.06
CA ASP A 136 -1.27 -2.16 -5.37
C ASP A 136 -2.09 -2.97 -4.35
N ALA A 137 -3.20 -3.51 -4.84
CA ALA A 137 -4.05 -4.47 -4.17
C ALA A 137 -3.40 -5.84 -4.03
N VAL A 138 -2.79 -6.32 -5.10
CA VAL A 138 -2.00 -7.55 -5.13
C VAL A 138 -0.51 -7.19 -5.15
N ASP A 139 0.37 -8.19 -5.09
CA ASP A 139 1.81 -7.93 -5.04
C ASP A 139 2.54 -8.43 -6.29
N ASN A 140 2.09 -9.54 -6.85
CA ASN A 140 2.84 -10.27 -7.86
C ASN A 140 2.01 -10.59 -9.11
N THR A 141 0.94 -9.83 -9.33
CA THR A 141 0.01 -9.95 -10.45
C THR A 141 -0.54 -11.38 -10.64
N GLN A 142 -0.89 -12.04 -9.52
CA GLN A 142 -1.38 -13.43 -9.53
C GLN A 142 -2.87 -13.54 -9.20
N HIS A 143 -3.55 -14.50 -9.81
CA HIS A 143 -5.01 -14.64 -9.67
C HIS A 143 -5.47 -15.10 -8.28
N ASN A 144 -4.67 -15.89 -7.56
CA ASN A 144 -4.92 -16.26 -6.17
C ASN A 144 -4.83 -15.05 -5.22
N GLU A 145 -3.86 -14.15 -5.45
CA GLU A 145 -3.76 -12.88 -4.73
C GLU A 145 -5.01 -12.02 -4.98
N LEU A 146 -5.41 -11.88 -6.25
CA LEU A 146 -6.63 -11.17 -6.65
C LEU A 146 -7.88 -11.76 -5.99
N THR A 147 -7.98 -13.08 -5.95
CA THR A 147 -9.11 -13.78 -5.30
C THR A 147 -9.18 -13.44 -3.81
N ASN A 148 -8.04 -13.44 -3.12
CA ASN A 148 -7.96 -13.07 -1.70
C ASN A 148 -8.28 -11.59 -1.47
N PHE A 149 -7.77 -10.69 -2.33
CA PHE A 149 -8.11 -9.28 -2.29
C PHE A 149 -9.62 -9.04 -2.42
N LEU A 150 -10.27 -9.68 -3.40
CA LEU A 150 -11.71 -9.56 -3.59
C LEU A 150 -12.49 -10.16 -2.43
N ALA A 151 -12.05 -11.29 -1.86
CA ALA A 151 -12.66 -11.85 -0.65
C ALA A 151 -12.52 -10.90 0.56
N LEU A 152 -11.38 -10.21 0.69
CA LEU A 152 -11.14 -9.23 1.75
C LEU A 152 -12.09 -8.04 1.64
N LEU A 153 -12.22 -7.43 0.45
CA LEU A 153 -13.02 -6.21 0.27
C LEU A 153 -14.50 -6.44 -0.05
N ASN A 154 -14.89 -7.52 -0.71
CA ASN A 154 -16.30 -7.82 -0.99
C ASN A 154 -16.93 -8.73 0.08
N GLY A 155 -16.11 -9.29 0.97
CA GLY A 155 -16.51 -10.32 1.90
C GLY A 155 -16.45 -11.70 1.26
N GLY A 156 -16.25 -12.72 2.09
CA GLY A 156 -16.05 -14.09 1.64
C GLY A 156 -14.99 -14.82 2.44
N THR A 157 -14.51 -15.94 1.92
CA THR A 157 -13.43 -16.71 2.54
C THR A 157 -12.10 -16.33 1.93
N VAL A 158 -11.22 -15.79 2.76
CA VAL A 158 -9.81 -15.54 2.43
C VAL A 158 -9.05 -16.84 2.64
N ARG A 159 -8.15 -17.18 1.72
CA ARG A 159 -7.33 -18.40 1.72
C ARG A 159 -5.86 -18.01 1.52
N PRO A 160 -5.15 -17.67 2.61
CA PRO A 160 -3.75 -17.25 2.51
C PRO A 160 -2.82 -18.35 1.97
N ASP A 161 -3.19 -19.62 2.17
CA ASP A 161 -2.44 -20.78 1.68
C ASP A 161 -2.55 -20.96 0.15
N SER A 162 -1.48 -21.46 -0.49
CA SER A 162 -1.41 -21.71 -1.94
C SER A 162 -0.58 -22.96 -2.24
N GLY A 163 -0.77 -23.58 -3.41
CA GLY A 163 -0.10 -24.84 -3.72
C GLY A 163 -0.64 -26.03 -2.91
N ALA A 164 0.22 -26.73 -2.18
CA ALA A 164 -0.18 -27.87 -1.34
C ALA A 164 -0.57 -27.36 0.06
N PRO A 165 -1.44 -28.07 0.80
CA PRO A 165 -1.85 -27.64 2.13
C PRO A 165 -0.67 -27.47 3.10
N GLY A 166 -0.60 -26.30 3.73
CA GLY A 166 0.41 -25.92 4.72
C GLY A 166 1.51 -25.03 4.12
N TYR A 167 2.12 -24.18 4.97
CA TYR A 167 3.08 -23.19 4.52
C TYR A 167 4.35 -23.81 3.89
N ASP A 168 4.63 -23.43 2.65
CA ASP A 168 5.74 -23.84 1.80
C ASP A 168 6.49 -22.63 1.22
N GLY A 169 7.20 -21.90 2.09
CA GLY A 169 7.98 -20.73 1.70
C GLY A 169 9.25 -20.51 2.52
N VAL A 170 9.89 -19.36 2.30
CA VAL A 170 11.24 -19.05 2.80
C VAL A 170 11.37 -19.01 4.34
N GLN A 171 10.24 -18.88 5.04
CA GLN A 171 10.19 -18.83 6.50
C GLN A 171 10.11 -20.21 7.16
N ARG A 172 10.10 -21.31 6.38
CA ARG A 172 10.19 -22.67 6.92
C ARG A 172 11.53 -22.88 7.64
N THR A 173 11.51 -23.70 8.69
CA THR A 173 12.71 -23.96 9.52
C THR A 173 13.83 -24.64 8.75
N ASP A 174 13.48 -25.51 7.80
CA ASP A 174 14.40 -26.27 6.95
C ASP A 174 14.73 -25.58 5.62
N TRP A 175 14.18 -24.40 5.34
CA TRP A 175 14.51 -23.64 4.13
C TRP A 175 16.00 -23.24 4.13
N PRO A 176 16.73 -23.33 3.01
CA PRO A 176 18.13 -22.95 2.96
C PRO A 176 18.33 -21.44 3.14
N GLY A 177 19.40 -21.08 3.86
CA GLY A 177 19.73 -19.69 4.16
C GLY A 177 19.18 -19.18 5.49
N ASP A 178 19.75 -18.07 5.94
CA ASP A 178 19.53 -17.47 7.26
C ASP A 178 19.01 -16.03 7.16
N ILE A 179 18.76 -15.52 5.95
CA ILE A 179 18.35 -14.13 5.71
C ILE A 179 16.85 -13.88 5.84
N TYR A 180 16.07 -14.87 6.28
CA TYR A 180 14.61 -14.78 6.43
C TYR A 180 14.23 -15.02 7.88
N TRP A 181 13.20 -14.34 8.38
CA TRP A 181 12.70 -14.62 9.72
C TRP A 181 11.96 -15.95 9.75
N LYS A 182 12.46 -16.92 10.54
CA LYS A 182 11.88 -18.25 10.70
C LYS A 182 11.23 -18.37 12.08
N PRO A 183 9.95 -18.01 12.26
CA PRO A 183 9.31 -17.93 13.57
C PRO A 183 9.34 -19.25 14.36
N ASP A 184 9.23 -20.39 13.66
CA ASP A 184 9.27 -21.73 14.25
C ASP A 184 10.70 -22.26 14.48
N GLY A 185 11.72 -21.52 14.01
CA GLY A 185 13.11 -21.92 14.03
C GLY A 185 13.81 -21.63 15.36
N PRO A 186 15.02 -22.17 15.56
CA PRO A 186 15.83 -21.84 16.74
C PRO A 186 16.27 -20.37 16.69
N GLU A 187 16.42 -19.74 17.86
CA GLU A 187 16.79 -18.32 18.01
C GLU A 187 18.09 -17.89 17.31
N ALA A 188 19.02 -18.82 17.11
CA ALA A 188 20.30 -18.60 16.42
C ALA A 188 20.28 -19.07 14.95
N GLY A 189 19.12 -19.47 14.43
CA GLY A 189 18.96 -20.07 13.10
C GLY A 189 18.84 -19.07 11.95
N ASP A 190 18.57 -17.80 12.26
CA ASP A 190 18.45 -16.74 11.25
C ASP A 190 18.89 -15.37 11.76
N VAL A 191 19.11 -14.43 10.83
CA VAL A 191 19.60 -13.07 11.10
C VAL A 191 18.55 -12.16 11.72
N PHE A 192 17.25 -12.44 11.52
CA PHE A 192 16.18 -11.67 12.14
C PHE A 192 16.13 -11.92 13.64
N GLN A 193 16.23 -13.19 14.05
CA GLN A 193 16.23 -13.57 15.46
C GLN A 193 17.54 -13.22 16.14
N SER A 194 18.67 -13.69 15.61
CA SER A 194 20.00 -13.50 16.22
C SER A 194 20.54 -12.07 16.10
N GLY A 195 20.23 -11.40 14.99
CA GLY A 195 20.70 -10.06 14.65
C GLY A 195 19.75 -8.96 15.08
N LEU A 196 18.44 -9.13 14.87
CA LEU A 196 17.44 -8.08 15.04
C LEU A 196 16.51 -8.31 16.25
N GLY A 197 16.64 -9.45 16.94
CA GLY A 197 15.85 -9.77 18.12
C GLY A 197 14.41 -10.17 17.83
N PHE A 198 14.05 -10.50 16.58
CA PHE A 198 12.70 -10.96 16.25
C PHE A 198 12.34 -12.21 17.07
N PRO A 199 11.09 -12.37 17.53
CA PRO A 199 10.72 -13.45 18.44
C PRO A 199 10.64 -14.81 17.74
N THR A 200 10.75 -15.88 18.51
CA THR A 200 10.21 -17.20 18.13
C THR A 200 8.70 -17.18 18.30
N HIS A 201 7.97 -17.85 17.41
CA HIS A 201 6.52 -18.02 17.50
C HIS A 201 6.11 -19.36 16.90
N THR A 202 6.09 -20.41 17.72
CA THR A 202 5.71 -21.75 17.28
C THR A 202 4.27 -21.81 16.77
N GLY A 203 4.05 -22.44 15.61
CA GLY A 203 2.76 -22.61 14.94
C GLY A 203 2.27 -21.37 14.20
N LEU A 204 3.07 -20.30 14.10
CA LEU A 204 2.60 -19.03 13.53
C LEU A 204 2.19 -19.16 12.07
N LEU A 205 3.03 -19.80 11.26
CA LEU A 205 2.81 -19.91 9.82
C LEU A 205 1.62 -20.84 9.53
N ASP A 206 1.46 -21.91 10.31
CA ASP A 206 0.29 -22.79 10.24
C ASP A 206 -1.01 -22.05 10.59
N GLU A 207 -0.99 -21.18 11.61
CA GLU A 207 -2.13 -20.34 11.99
C GLU A 207 -2.45 -19.31 10.90
N ALA A 208 -1.44 -18.60 10.40
CA ALA A 208 -1.58 -17.56 9.38
C ALA A 208 -2.02 -18.10 8.01
N ALA A 209 -1.71 -19.37 7.70
CA ALA A 209 -2.15 -20.03 6.48
C ALA A 209 -3.64 -20.46 6.51
N GLN A 210 -4.27 -20.51 7.70
CA GLN A 210 -5.65 -21.00 7.80
C GLN A 210 -6.65 -20.09 7.06
N PRO A 211 -7.62 -20.66 6.32
CA PRO A 211 -8.71 -19.88 5.75
C PRO A 211 -9.56 -19.19 6.81
N PHE A 212 -9.99 -17.96 6.54
CA PHE A 212 -10.84 -17.20 7.46
C PHE A 212 -11.88 -16.35 6.72
N PRO A 213 -13.01 -16.00 7.37
CA PRO A 213 -14.00 -15.11 6.76
C PRO A 213 -13.59 -13.63 6.88
N SER A 214 -13.75 -12.88 5.79
CA SER A 214 -13.77 -11.41 5.83
C SER A 214 -15.21 -10.90 5.79
N GLU A 215 -15.49 -9.82 6.52
CA GLU A 215 -16.81 -9.18 6.51
C GLU A 215 -17.07 -8.35 5.25
N GLY A 216 -16.02 -7.99 4.50
CA GLY A 216 -16.12 -7.09 3.35
C GLY A 216 -16.37 -5.63 3.75
N MET A 217 -16.01 -4.71 2.86
CA MET A 217 -16.29 -3.28 3.00
C MET A 217 -17.80 -3.05 2.91
N ARG A 218 -18.37 -2.33 3.88
CA ARG A 218 -19.80 -1.93 3.88
C ARG A 218 -20.05 -0.72 3.00
N LEU A 219 -19.02 0.11 2.81
CA LEU A 219 -19.04 1.22 1.88
C LEU A 219 -18.92 0.71 0.45
N PRO A 220 -19.55 1.37 -0.54
CA PRO A 220 -19.12 1.20 -1.91
C PRO A 220 -17.63 1.58 -2.01
N TRP A 221 -16.90 0.93 -2.91
CA TRP A 221 -15.49 1.21 -3.08
C TRP A 221 -15.10 1.31 -4.55
N LEU A 222 -14.17 2.23 -4.82
CA LEU A 222 -13.57 2.47 -6.14
C LEU A 222 -12.07 2.20 -6.05
N ARG A 223 -11.43 2.03 -7.21
CA ARG A 223 -9.99 1.81 -7.25
C ARG A 223 -9.30 2.35 -8.49
N CYS A 224 -7.97 2.47 -8.37
CA CYS A 224 -7.03 2.65 -9.48
C CYS A 224 -6.25 1.34 -9.74
N TRP A 225 -5.52 1.31 -10.85
CA TRP A 225 -4.55 0.26 -11.17
C TRP A 225 -3.17 0.67 -10.65
N GLY A 226 -2.48 -0.22 -9.93
CA GLY A 226 -1.11 -0.04 -9.46
C GLY A 226 -0.11 -0.90 -10.23
N ASN A 227 1.18 -0.61 -10.07
CA ASN A 227 2.23 -1.31 -10.80
C ASN A 227 2.34 -2.78 -10.37
N HIS A 228 1.94 -3.15 -9.14
CA HIS A 228 1.92 -4.54 -8.70
C HIS A 228 0.77 -5.38 -9.29
N GLU A 229 -0.28 -4.74 -9.83
CA GLU A 229 -1.26 -5.43 -10.66
C GLU A 229 -0.73 -5.72 -12.08
N GLN A 230 0.22 -4.93 -12.57
CA GLN A 230 0.74 -5.00 -13.95
C GLN A 230 2.05 -5.78 -14.07
N ALA A 231 2.91 -5.69 -13.06
CA ALA A 231 4.27 -6.16 -13.08
C ALA A 231 4.53 -7.07 -11.87
N CYS A 232 5.29 -8.13 -12.11
CA CYS A 232 5.81 -9.02 -11.08
C CYS A 232 6.69 -8.22 -10.11
N GLN A 233 6.38 -8.30 -8.82
CA GLN A 233 7.00 -7.49 -7.76
C GLN A 233 6.93 -5.97 -8.03
N GLY A 234 5.94 -5.52 -8.82
CA GLY A 234 5.79 -4.12 -9.20
C GLY A 234 6.86 -3.58 -10.15
N VAL A 235 7.74 -4.44 -10.69
CA VAL A 235 8.90 -4.01 -11.49
C VAL A 235 9.04 -4.79 -12.80
N GLY A 236 8.96 -6.12 -12.72
CA GLY A 236 9.22 -7.02 -13.85
C GLY A 236 8.01 -7.24 -14.75
N ILE A 237 8.16 -7.07 -16.07
CA ILE A 237 7.09 -7.44 -16.99
C ILE A 237 6.81 -8.95 -16.94
N VAL A 238 5.54 -9.34 -17.10
CA VAL A 238 5.19 -10.76 -17.13
C VAL A 238 5.36 -11.33 -18.54
N THR A 239 6.52 -11.93 -18.78
CA THR A 239 6.81 -12.67 -20.01
C THR A 239 6.02 -13.99 -20.05
N PRO A 240 5.82 -14.62 -21.23
CA PRO A 240 5.23 -15.97 -21.29
C PRO A 240 6.02 -17.03 -20.50
N ALA A 241 7.34 -16.87 -20.40
CA ALA A 241 8.20 -17.75 -19.62
C ALA A 241 7.95 -17.56 -18.11
N LEU A 242 7.88 -16.32 -17.63
CA LEU A 242 7.55 -16.01 -16.24
C LEU A 242 6.13 -16.48 -15.89
N ALA A 243 5.13 -16.22 -16.74
CA ALA A 243 3.75 -16.66 -16.51
C ALA A 243 3.66 -18.19 -16.36
N THR A 244 4.45 -18.94 -17.13
CA THR A 244 4.56 -20.40 -16.96
C THR A 244 5.20 -20.74 -15.61
N ALA A 245 6.29 -20.08 -15.25
CA ALA A 245 7.02 -20.32 -14.02
C ALA A 245 6.20 -20.00 -12.75
N MET A 246 5.39 -18.94 -12.77
CA MET A 246 4.47 -18.54 -11.69
C MET A 246 3.55 -19.69 -11.25
N THR A 247 3.05 -20.48 -12.20
CA THR A 247 2.17 -21.63 -11.91
C THR A 247 2.92 -22.94 -11.63
N GLY A 248 4.23 -22.95 -11.87
CA GLY A 248 5.08 -24.13 -11.78
C GLY A 248 5.53 -24.48 -10.36
N SER A 249 6.45 -25.43 -10.28
CA SER A 249 6.97 -25.98 -9.02
C SER A 249 8.38 -25.51 -8.65
N ARG A 250 9.05 -24.73 -9.51
CA ARG A 250 10.46 -24.36 -9.27
C ARG A 250 10.57 -23.00 -8.59
N LYS A 251 10.83 -23.00 -7.28
CA LYS A 251 11.08 -21.78 -6.50
C LYS A 251 12.59 -21.53 -6.38
N PRO A 252 13.14 -20.50 -7.04
CA PRO A 252 14.55 -20.14 -6.94
C PRO A 252 14.94 -19.75 -5.52
N ILE A 253 16.16 -20.11 -5.10
CA ILE A 253 16.69 -19.86 -3.75
C ILE A 253 17.96 -19.02 -3.73
N GLU A 254 18.57 -18.79 -4.89
CA GLU A 254 19.82 -18.06 -5.03
C GLU A 254 19.84 -17.24 -6.33
N MET A 255 20.70 -16.21 -6.33
CA MET A 255 20.97 -15.41 -7.52
C MET A 255 21.51 -16.31 -8.66
N PRO A 256 21.10 -16.10 -9.91
CA PRO A 256 21.61 -16.89 -11.03
C PRO A 256 23.14 -16.67 -11.18
N PRO A 257 23.93 -17.75 -11.39
CA PRO A 257 25.37 -17.61 -11.55
C PRO A 257 25.74 -16.68 -12.71
N GLY A 258 26.60 -15.69 -12.43
CA GLY A 258 27.11 -14.77 -13.44
C GLY A 258 26.16 -13.64 -13.81
N LEU A 259 25.11 -13.36 -13.03
CA LEU A 259 24.32 -12.14 -13.20
C LEU A 259 25.21 -10.91 -13.07
N ASP A 260 25.10 -10.01 -14.05
CA ASP A 260 25.74 -8.71 -13.97
C ASP A 260 24.90 -7.77 -13.10
N ALA A 261 25.46 -7.42 -11.95
CA ALA A 261 24.82 -6.55 -10.97
C ALA A 261 24.62 -5.11 -11.49
N ASP A 262 25.40 -4.64 -12.47
CA ASP A 262 25.25 -3.29 -13.02
C ASP A 262 23.99 -3.14 -13.89
N ILE A 263 23.47 -4.26 -14.40
CA ILE A 263 22.24 -4.31 -15.21
C ILE A 263 21.16 -5.20 -14.59
N ALA A 264 21.28 -5.56 -13.30
CA ALA A 264 20.38 -6.50 -12.65
C ALA A 264 18.92 -5.99 -12.64
N VAL A 265 18.70 -4.70 -12.34
CA VAL A 265 17.37 -4.09 -12.37
C VAL A 265 16.79 -4.13 -13.79
N GLU A 266 17.58 -3.75 -14.81
CA GLU A 266 17.15 -3.82 -16.21
C GLU A 266 16.84 -5.25 -16.66
N THR A 267 17.64 -6.21 -16.21
CA THR A 267 17.43 -7.63 -16.49
C THR A 267 16.13 -8.11 -15.85
N PHE A 268 15.90 -7.79 -14.57
CA PHE A 268 14.67 -8.16 -13.87
C PHE A 268 13.47 -7.50 -14.52
N MET A 269 13.54 -6.22 -14.87
CA MET A 269 12.44 -5.51 -15.52
C MET A 269 11.98 -6.17 -16.82
N ASN A 270 12.92 -6.62 -17.67
CA ASN A 270 12.59 -7.14 -19.01
C ASN A 270 12.42 -8.67 -19.05
N GLN A 271 13.15 -9.39 -18.22
CA GLN A 271 13.23 -10.86 -18.23
C GLN A 271 13.36 -11.41 -16.79
N PRO A 272 12.32 -11.25 -15.93
CA PRO A 272 12.37 -11.76 -14.55
C PRO A 272 12.70 -13.25 -14.47
N GLU A 273 12.31 -14.04 -15.47
CA GLU A 273 12.58 -15.48 -15.52
C GLU A 273 14.08 -15.83 -15.49
N LEU A 274 14.97 -14.91 -15.87
CA LEU A 274 16.42 -15.12 -15.76
C LEU A 274 16.88 -15.21 -14.29
N PHE A 275 16.17 -14.56 -13.37
CA PHE A 275 16.40 -14.71 -11.94
C PHE A 275 15.96 -16.08 -11.41
N MET A 276 15.24 -16.86 -12.22
CA MET A 276 14.77 -18.21 -11.86
C MET A 276 15.69 -19.33 -12.37
N THR A 277 16.82 -19.01 -13.03
CA THR A 277 17.72 -20.01 -13.61
C THR A 277 18.79 -20.53 -12.65
N GLY A 278 18.87 -19.97 -11.44
CA GLY A 278 19.75 -20.44 -10.37
C GLY A 278 19.29 -21.75 -9.73
N ASP A 279 19.91 -22.08 -8.61
CA ASP A 279 19.48 -23.19 -7.76
C ASP A 279 18.06 -22.94 -7.25
N TYR A 280 17.30 -24.03 -7.11
CA TYR A 280 15.87 -23.97 -6.80
C TYR A 280 15.48 -25.12 -5.89
N LEU A 281 14.35 -24.94 -5.21
CA LEU A 281 13.61 -26.01 -4.54
C LEU A 281 12.32 -26.30 -5.28
N GLU A 282 11.87 -27.55 -5.19
CA GLU A 282 10.53 -27.93 -5.64
C GLU A 282 9.51 -27.53 -4.58
N VAL A 283 8.51 -26.77 -4.99
CA VAL A 283 7.29 -26.43 -4.25
C VAL A 283 6.09 -26.95 -5.01
N ALA A 284 4.93 -27.01 -4.37
CA ALA A 284 3.72 -27.42 -5.08
C ALA A 284 3.33 -26.41 -6.18
N ALA A 285 3.10 -26.92 -7.38
CA ALA A 285 2.53 -26.15 -8.48
C ALA A 285 1.08 -25.74 -8.17
N ASP A 286 0.67 -24.57 -8.65
CA ASP A 286 -0.68 -24.05 -8.43
C ASP A 286 -1.19 -23.30 -9.68
N PRO A 287 -2.23 -23.78 -10.37
CA PRO A 287 -2.79 -23.07 -11.52
C PRO A 287 -3.47 -21.74 -11.14
N GLN A 288 -3.82 -21.52 -9.87
CA GLN A 288 -4.38 -20.24 -9.40
C GLN A 288 -3.33 -19.13 -9.34
N ARG A 289 -2.03 -19.46 -9.43
CA ARG A 289 -0.94 -18.49 -9.54
C ARG A 289 -0.79 -17.86 -10.92
N ARG A 290 -1.72 -18.16 -11.86
CA ARG A 290 -1.71 -17.58 -13.21
C ARG A 290 -1.71 -16.05 -13.15
N HIS A 291 -1.06 -15.44 -14.13
CA HIS A 291 -1.08 -14.00 -14.34
C HIS A 291 -2.51 -13.48 -14.51
N ILE A 292 -2.80 -12.32 -13.92
CA ILE A 292 -4.05 -11.60 -14.12
C ILE A 292 -3.96 -10.66 -15.32
N GLU A 293 -5.09 -10.43 -15.97
CA GLU A 293 -5.20 -9.36 -16.97
C GLU A 293 -5.99 -8.19 -16.42
N ARG A 294 -5.83 -7.00 -17.02
CA ARG A 294 -6.59 -5.80 -16.62
C ARG A 294 -8.09 -6.08 -16.52
N GLN A 295 -8.65 -6.79 -17.49
CA GLN A 295 -10.08 -7.17 -17.52
C GLN A 295 -10.54 -8.07 -16.37
N ASP A 296 -9.63 -8.83 -15.72
CA ASP A 296 -9.97 -9.65 -14.55
C ASP A 296 -10.39 -8.78 -13.36
N LEU A 297 -9.92 -7.55 -13.34
CA LEU A 297 -10.13 -6.60 -12.26
C LEU A 297 -10.87 -5.38 -12.82
N MET A 298 -10.25 -4.54 -13.64
CA MET A 298 -10.75 -3.24 -14.10
C MET A 298 -10.90 -3.17 -15.64
N PRO A 299 -12.12 -3.15 -16.20
CA PRO A 299 -12.33 -3.12 -17.66
C PRO A 299 -11.96 -1.78 -18.31
N GLU A 300 -11.97 -0.68 -17.56
CA GLU A 300 -11.54 0.66 -18.01
C GLU A 300 -10.36 1.13 -17.16
N SER A 301 -9.23 1.51 -17.78
CA SER A 301 -7.99 1.89 -17.07
C SER A 301 -8.08 3.22 -16.31
N TYR A 302 -8.94 4.14 -16.75
CA TYR A 302 -9.18 5.43 -16.11
C TYR A 302 -10.62 5.87 -16.40
N TYR A 303 -11.27 6.50 -15.42
CA TYR A 303 -12.70 6.80 -15.48
C TYR A 303 -13.09 7.93 -14.52
N VAL A 304 -14.35 8.36 -14.61
CA VAL A 304 -14.92 9.41 -13.77
C VAL A 304 -16.03 8.83 -12.90
N HIS A 305 -16.07 9.24 -11.64
CA HIS A 305 -17.18 8.95 -10.73
C HIS A 305 -17.66 10.23 -10.04
N ASP A 306 -18.92 10.60 -10.25
CA ASP A 306 -19.52 11.75 -9.59
C ASP A 306 -20.18 11.33 -8.26
N LEU A 307 -19.77 11.97 -7.17
CA LEU A 307 -20.30 11.80 -5.82
C LEU A 307 -20.84 13.14 -5.32
N GLY A 308 -22.13 13.37 -5.60
CA GLY A 308 -22.78 14.65 -5.29
C GLY A 308 -22.11 15.82 -6.05
N PRO A 309 -21.63 16.87 -5.35
CA PRO A 309 -20.92 18.00 -5.97
C PRO A 309 -19.43 17.72 -6.23
N VAL A 310 -18.92 16.55 -5.83
CA VAL A 310 -17.53 16.13 -6.05
C VAL A 310 -17.45 15.23 -7.27
N ARG A 311 -16.44 15.44 -8.10
CA ARG A 311 -16.07 14.56 -9.21
C ARG A 311 -14.72 13.93 -8.89
N LEU A 312 -14.72 12.60 -8.80
CA LEU A 312 -13.52 11.79 -8.69
C LEU A 312 -13.06 11.44 -10.11
N ILE A 313 -11.79 11.71 -10.42
CA ILE A 313 -11.18 11.32 -11.70
C ILE A 313 -10.03 10.38 -11.40
N MET A 314 -10.18 9.12 -11.82
CA MET A 314 -9.19 8.07 -11.64
C MET A 314 -8.29 8.05 -12.85
N LEU A 315 -6.97 8.09 -12.63
CA LEU A 315 -5.94 8.00 -13.65
C LEU A 315 -5.23 6.65 -13.59
N ASP A 316 -4.89 6.13 -14.76
CA ASP A 316 -3.92 5.05 -14.89
C ASP A 316 -2.54 5.69 -15.02
N THR A 317 -1.68 5.40 -14.06
CA THR A 317 -0.32 5.93 -14.05
C THR A 317 0.72 4.84 -14.24
N VAL A 318 0.29 3.61 -14.50
CA VAL A 318 1.19 2.47 -14.60
C VAL A 318 1.85 2.42 -15.98
N CYS A 319 3.15 2.16 -16.00
CA CYS A 319 3.89 1.95 -17.24
C CYS A 319 3.82 0.46 -17.64
N ASP A 320 3.13 0.16 -18.74
CA ASP A 320 3.02 -1.22 -19.26
C ASP A 320 4.38 -1.83 -19.66
N ALA A 321 5.40 -0.99 -19.86
CA ALA A 321 6.76 -1.41 -20.19
C ALA A 321 7.59 -1.85 -18.96
N GLY A 322 6.99 -1.89 -17.76
CA GLY A 322 7.62 -2.27 -16.49
C GLY A 322 8.30 -1.12 -15.76
N GLY A 323 8.91 -1.44 -14.61
CA GLY A 323 9.50 -0.49 -13.66
C GLY A 323 8.53 -0.05 -12.57
N ALA A 324 9.09 0.39 -11.44
CA ALA A 324 8.31 0.84 -10.29
C ALA A 324 7.63 2.18 -10.56
N ASP A 325 8.33 3.13 -11.17
CA ASP A 325 7.78 4.47 -11.43
C ASP A 325 6.65 4.43 -12.46
N GLY A 326 5.80 5.45 -12.39
CA GLY A 326 4.68 5.64 -13.30
C GLY A 326 4.97 6.53 -14.51
N SER A 327 3.99 6.59 -15.41
CA SER A 327 3.95 7.48 -16.57
C SER A 327 2.51 7.86 -16.90
N ILE A 328 2.32 8.91 -17.69
CA ILE A 328 1.02 9.28 -18.26
C ILE A 328 1.23 9.70 -19.72
N ASP A 329 0.34 9.26 -20.61
CA ASP A 329 0.44 9.54 -22.04
C ASP A 329 -0.40 10.75 -22.48
N GLU A 330 -0.10 11.27 -23.68
CA GLU A 330 -0.84 12.38 -24.28
C GLU A 330 -2.35 12.07 -24.44
N VAL A 331 -2.71 10.81 -24.68
CA VAL A 331 -4.10 10.38 -24.90
C VAL A 331 -4.92 10.56 -23.62
N GLN A 332 -4.40 10.10 -22.49
CA GLN A 332 -5.04 10.23 -21.20
C GLN A 332 -5.03 11.68 -20.72
N LEU A 333 -3.98 12.47 -21.00
CA LEU A 333 -3.97 13.91 -20.70
C LEU A 333 -5.06 14.66 -21.46
N ALA A 334 -5.19 14.42 -22.77
CA ALA A 334 -6.26 15.02 -23.56
C ALA A 334 -7.65 14.55 -23.10
N TRP A 335 -7.78 13.30 -22.63
CA TRP A 335 -9.00 12.82 -22.00
C TRP A 335 -9.29 13.55 -20.68
N LEU A 336 -8.29 13.72 -19.83
CA LEU A 336 -8.40 14.39 -18.54
C LEU A 336 -8.84 15.84 -18.73
N GLU A 337 -8.24 16.58 -19.67
CA GLU A 337 -8.64 17.96 -19.95
C GLU A 337 -10.13 18.08 -20.27
N ARG A 338 -10.67 17.18 -21.12
CA ARG A 338 -12.12 17.16 -21.43
C ARG A 338 -12.96 16.89 -20.18
N ARG A 339 -12.53 15.96 -19.31
CA ARG A 339 -13.26 15.63 -18.07
C ARG A 339 -13.23 16.79 -17.05
N LEU A 340 -12.15 17.55 -17.02
CA LEU A 340 -12.00 18.77 -16.22
C LEU A 340 -12.91 19.90 -16.76
N GLU A 341 -12.98 20.07 -18.08
CA GLU A 341 -13.86 21.05 -18.72
C GLU A 341 -15.35 20.78 -18.45
N GLU A 342 -15.74 19.50 -18.49
CA GLU A 342 -17.11 19.06 -18.17
C GLU A 342 -17.48 19.25 -16.69
N GLY A 343 -16.49 19.32 -15.80
CA GLY A 343 -16.67 19.36 -14.35
C GLY A 343 -16.37 20.73 -13.72
N ARG A 344 -16.36 21.83 -14.50
CA ARG A 344 -15.99 23.18 -14.01
C ARG A 344 -16.82 23.70 -12.85
N ASP A 345 -18.04 23.20 -12.66
CA ASP A 345 -18.97 23.52 -11.58
C ASP A 345 -18.90 22.56 -10.39
N ARG A 346 -17.92 21.64 -10.38
CA ARG A 346 -17.74 20.60 -9.36
C ARG A 346 -16.38 20.72 -8.69
N TYR A 347 -16.28 20.23 -7.46
CA TYR A 347 -14.97 19.99 -6.83
C TYR A 347 -14.32 18.76 -7.46
N ILE A 348 -13.12 18.90 -8.00
CA ILE A 348 -12.39 17.80 -8.64
C ILE A 348 -11.36 17.23 -7.67
N VAL A 349 -11.40 15.91 -7.53
CA VAL A 349 -10.39 15.12 -6.82
C VAL A 349 -9.77 14.13 -7.80
N ILE A 350 -8.45 14.18 -7.95
CA ILE A 350 -7.68 13.25 -8.77
C ILE A 350 -7.29 12.04 -7.90
N LEU A 351 -7.41 10.84 -8.46
CA LEU A 351 -6.98 9.59 -7.85
C LEU A 351 -6.01 8.90 -8.80
N SER A 352 -4.86 8.46 -8.31
CA SER A 352 -3.91 7.64 -9.07
C SER A 352 -3.05 6.82 -8.13
N HIS A 353 -2.35 5.80 -8.66
CA HIS A 353 -1.36 5.09 -7.86
C HIS A 353 -0.12 5.94 -7.59
N HIS A 354 0.51 6.43 -8.65
CA HIS A 354 1.71 7.27 -8.56
C HIS A 354 1.34 8.73 -8.30
N GLY A 355 2.09 9.37 -7.41
CA GLY A 355 2.09 10.83 -7.25
C GLY A 355 2.98 11.52 -8.28
N LEU A 356 2.97 12.85 -8.29
CA LEU A 356 3.72 13.61 -9.31
C LEU A 356 5.22 13.27 -9.31
N ASP A 357 5.81 13.09 -8.14
CA ASP A 357 7.26 12.88 -7.98
C ASP A 357 7.70 11.46 -8.37
N SER A 358 6.76 10.55 -8.67
CA SER A 358 7.04 9.19 -9.16
C SER A 358 6.48 8.95 -10.57
N LEU A 359 6.11 10.00 -11.30
CA LEU A 359 5.81 9.95 -12.74
C LEU A 359 7.08 10.15 -13.59
N SER A 360 8.11 9.36 -13.29
CA SER A 360 9.46 9.50 -13.85
C SER A 360 9.94 8.30 -14.64
N ASN A 361 9.07 7.33 -14.93
CA ASN A 361 9.47 6.09 -15.59
C ASN A 361 10.18 6.40 -16.93
N PRO A 362 11.45 5.96 -17.10
CA PRO A 362 12.24 6.34 -18.27
C PRO A 362 11.75 5.69 -19.57
N ARG A 363 10.84 4.70 -19.49
CA ARG A 363 10.30 3.92 -20.61
C ARG A 363 8.93 4.41 -21.07
N GLY A 364 8.27 5.24 -20.26
CA GLY A 364 7.02 5.91 -20.60
C GLY A 364 7.23 7.36 -21.03
N GLU A 365 6.14 7.99 -21.45
CA GLU A 365 6.11 9.43 -21.66
C GLU A 365 6.26 10.15 -20.32
N ARG A 366 7.12 11.18 -20.27
CA ARG A 366 7.44 11.91 -19.03
C ARG A 366 6.64 13.21 -18.93
N LEU A 367 5.33 13.07 -18.99
CA LEU A 367 4.38 14.19 -19.01
C LEU A 367 3.87 14.58 -17.61
N GLY A 368 4.60 14.22 -16.54
CA GLY A 368 4.30 14.68 -15.18
C GLY A 368 4.25 16.22 -15.07
N PRO A 369 5.21 16.97 -15.63
CA PRO A 369 5.15 18.43 -15.67
C PRO A 369 3.91 18.96 -16.42
N ASP A 370 3.57 18.39 -17.57
CA ASP A 370 2.40 18.77 -18.37
C ASP A 370 1.09 18.46 -17.63
N LEU A 371 1.03 17.34 -16.90
CA LEU A 371 -0.09 17.00 -16.02
C LEU A 371 -0.25 18.06 -14.93
N LEU A 372 0.84 18.46 -14.26
CA LEU A 372 0.79 19.50 -13.23
C LEU A 372 0.31 20.83 -13.82
N GLU A 373 0.84 21.22 -14.98
CA GLU A 373 0.41 22.44 -15.68
C GLU A 373 -1.08 22.37 -16.01
N LEU A 374 -1.55 21.26 -16.58
CA LEU A 374 -2.96 21.03 -16.89
C LEU A 374 -3.84 21.18 -15.66
N LEU A 375 -3.53 20.47 -14.56
CA LEU A 375 -4.32 20.53 -13.33
C LEU A 375 -4.37 21.95 -12.74
N SER A 376 -3.25 22.69 -12.80
CA SER A 376 -3.17 24.06 -12.26
C SER A 376 -4.05 25.08 -13.00
N ARG A 377 -4.47 24.79 -14.24
CA ARG A 377 -5.40 25.63 -15.02
C ARG A 377 -6.84 25.59 -14.51
N PHE A 378 -7.17 24.62 -13.64
CA PHE A 378 -8.52 24.39 -13.13
C PHE A 378 -8.58 24.63 -11.61
N PRO A 379 -9.03 25.81 -11.15
CA PRO A 379 -9.03 26.15 -9.72
C PRO A 379 -9.95 25.26 -8.87
N ASN A 380 -10.86 24.54 -9.51
CA ASN A 380 -11.75 23.59 -8.88
C ASN A 380 -11.13 22.19 -8.73
N VAL A 381 -9.90 21.96 -9.19
CA VAL A 381 -9.05 20.83 -8.74
C VAL A 381 -8.53 21.18 -7.37
N ILE A 382 -8.93 20.40 -6.36
CA ILE A 382 -8.68 20.72 -4.95
C ILE A 382 -7.77 19.69 -4.27
N LEU A 383 -7.75 18.47 -4.76
CA LEU A 383 -7.08 17.35 -4.12
C LEU A 383 -6.61 16.33 -5.15
N TRP A 384 -5.42 15.78 -4.92
CA TRP A 384 -4.91 14.59 -5.58
C TRP A 384 -4.53 13.56 -4.51
N LEU A 385 -5.20 12.41 -4.48
CA LEU A 385 -4.89 11.28 -3.59
C LEU A 385 -4.08 10.21 -4.34
N ASN A 386 -3.00 9.73 -3.71
CA ASN A 386 -2.15 8.67 -4.26
C ASN A 386 -1.47 7.80 -3.18
N GLY A 387 -0.69 6.80 -3.62
CA GLY A 387 0.05 5.85 -2.79
C GLY A 387 1.49 5.66 -3.25
N HIS A 388 1.87 4.42 -3.57
CA HIS A 388 3.12 4.01 -4.22
C HIS A 388 4.40 4.10 -3.39
N ILE A 389 4.62 5.20 -2.66
CA ILE A 389 5.88 5.41 -1.92
C ILE A 389 5.87 4.77 -0.52
N HIS A 390 4.75 4.13 -0.14
CA HIS A 390 4.57 3.47 1.17
C HIS A 390 4.87 4.42 2.35
N ALA A 391 4.49 5.69 2.22
CA ALA A 391 4.72 6.72 3.23
C ALA A 391 3.64 7.80 3.21
N ASN A 392 3.36 8.39 4.38
CA ASN A 392 2.48 9.55 4.46
C ASN A 392 3.21 10.83 4.04
N ARG A 393 2.62 11.58 3.10
CA ARG A 393 3.14 12.86 2.66
C ARG A 393 2.02 13.79 2.20
N ILE A 394 2.09 15.07 2.57
CA ILE A 394 1.16 16.10 2.08
C ILE A 394 1.95 17.27 1.48
N GLN A 395 1.76 17.50 0.18
CA GLN A 395 2.45 18.54 -0.57
C GLN A 395 1.46 19.57 -1.11
N ALA A 396 1.79 20.85 -0.93
CA ALA A 396 1.13 21.94 -1.62
C ALA A 396 1.65 21.97 -3.06
N ARG A 397 0.78 21.74 -4.04
CA ARG A 397 1.08 21.90 -5.48
C ARG A 397 0.59 23.26 -5.95
N THR A 398 0.64 23.55 -7.25
CA THR A 398 0.15 24.84 -7.75
C THR A 398 -1.38 24.88 -7.74
N GLY A 399 -1.96 25.35 -6.63
CA GLY A 399 -3.40 25.61 -6.49
C GLY A 399 -4.22 24.47 -5.86
N PHE A 400 -3.62 23.32 -5.56
CA PHE A 400 -4.30 22.16 -4.97
C PHE A 400 -3.37 21.38 -4.02
N TRP A 401 -3.94 20.47 -3.23
CA TRP A 401 -3.21 19.59 -2.34
C TRP A 401 -2.94 18.22 -2.96
N GLU A 402 -1.71 17.74 -2.90
CA GLU A 402 -1.39 16.33 -3.16
C GLU A 402 -1.16 15.60 -1.83
N VAL A 403 -1.89 14.51 -1.62
CA VAL A 403 -1.90 13.73 -0.39
C VAL A 403 -1.59 12.28 -0.72
N THR A 404 -0.44 11.82 -0.23
CA THR A 404 0.02 10.44 -0.33
C THR A 404 -0.28 9.72 0.98
N THR A 405 -0.97 8.59 0.90
CA THR A 405 -1.27 7.74 2.06
C THR A 405 -0.24 6.61 2.16
N GLY A 406 0.23 6.33 3.38
CA GLY A 406 1.13 5.21 3.62
C GLY A 406 0.49 3.86 3.33
N SER A 407 1.33 2.85 3.06
CA SER A 407 0.84 1.50 2.74
C SER A 407 0.30 0.77 3.97
N LEU A 408 -0.48 -0.28 3.73
CA LEU A 408 -0.93 -1.16 4.81
C LEU A 408 0.11 -2.25 5.13
N VAL A 409 0.93 -2.64 4.15
CA VAL A 409 1.94 -3.71 4.27
C VAL A 409 3.18 -3.29 5.08
N ASP A 410 3.57 -2.01 5.02
CA ASP A 410 4.72 -1.47 5.76
C ASP A 410 4.28 -0.57 6.90
N TRP A 411 5.15 -0.39 7.89
CA TRP A 411 4.91 0.51 9.01
C TRP A 411 4.62 1.94 8.49
N PRO A 412 3.55 2.61 8.98
CA PRO A 412 2.74 2.30 10.17
C PRO A 412 1.49 1.42 9.99
N CYS A 413 1.25 0.86 8.79
CA CYS A 413 0.08 0.04 8.48
C CYS A 413 -1.25 0.81 8.67
N GLN A 414 -1.42 1.90 7.92
CA GLN A 414 -2.50 2.87 8.12
C GLN A 414 -3.34 3.12 6.88
N ALA A 415 -4.56 3.60 7.11
CA ALA A 415 -5.44 4.20 6.11
C ALA A 415 -5.67 5.68 6.47
N ARG A 416 -6.38 6.42 5.62
CA ARG A 416 -6.68 7.85 5.85
C ARG A 416 -8.15 8.16 5.63
N LEU A 417 -8.77 8.92 6.53
CA LEU A 417 -10.07 9.55 6.27
C LEU A 417 -9.85 10.93 5.67
N ILE A 418 -10.63 11.25 4.64
CA ILE A 418 -10.67 12.54 3.96
C ILE A 418 -12.05 13.15 4.15
N GLU A 419 -12.11 14.35 4.69
CA GLU A 419 -13.36 15.11 4.87
C GLU A 419 -13.23 16.45 4.17
N ILE A 420 -14.06 16.69 3.16
CA ILE A 420 -14.08 17.98 2.44
C ILE A 420 -15.27 18.78 2.97
N PHE A 421 -15.06 20.02 3.39
CA PHE A 421 -16.11 20.84 4.00
C PHE A 421 -15.86 22.34 3.81
N ARG A 422 -16.87 23.15 4.14
CA ARG A 422 -16.75 24.61 4.15
C ARG A 422 -16.54 25.14 5.57
N THR A 423 -15.62 26.07 5.69
CA THR A 423 -15.39 26.80 6.94
C THR A 423 -16.38 27.96 7.08
N ARG A 424 -16.52 28.50 8.30
CA ARG A 424 -17.36 29.69 8.58
C ARG A 424 -16.95 30.95 7.82
N ASP A 425 -15.68 31.02 7.44
CA ASP A 425 -15.10 32.11 6.65
C ASP A 425 -15.27 31.87 5.12
N ASP A 426 -16.19 30.98 4.74
CA ASP A 426 -16.49 30.57 3.35
C ASP A 426 -15.26 30.08 2.57
N GLN A 427 -14.27 29.52 3.28
CA GLN A 427 -13.15 28.80 2.67
C GLN A 427 -13.49 27.33 2.47
N LEU A 428 -12.72 26.66 1.61
CA LEU A 428 -12.75 25.21 1.49
C LEU A 428 -11.67 24.61 2.40
N ALA A 429 -12.00 23.52 3.07
CA ALA A 429 -11.08 22.79 3.90
C ALA A 429 -11.14 21.28 3.62
N ILE A 430 -9.98 20.64 3.69
CA ILE A 430 -9.84 19.18 3.56
C ILE A 430 -9.18 18.67 4.83
N ALA A 431 -9.93 17.96 5.67
CA ALA A 431 -9.37 17.26 6.81
C ALA A 431 -8.82 15.90 6.37
N CYS A 432 -7.60 15.61 6.79
CA CYS A 432 -6.97 14.30 6.72
C CYS A 432 -6.85 13.76 8.14
N THR A 433 -7.29 12.53 8.39
CA THR A 433 -7.12 11.84 9.68
C THR A 433 -6.62 10.43 9.46
N MET A 434 -5.50 10.06 10.09
CA MET A 434 -4.98 8.70 9.96
C MET A 434 -5.79 7.69 10.79
N VAL A 435 -5.90 6.48 10.25
CA VAL A 435 -6.65 5.36 10.83
C VAL A 435 -5.74 4.16 10.97
N ASP A 436 -5.68 3.61 12.18
CA ASP A 436 -5.02 2.35 12.48
C ASP A 436 -6.04 1.20 12.44
N HIS A 437 -5.69 0.05 11.86
CA HIS A 437 -6.45 -1.18 12.14
C HIS A 437 -6.47 -1.54 13.64
N ASP A 438 -7.48 -2.30 14.07
CA ASP A 438 -7.76 -2.63 15.49
C ASP A 438 -6.59 -3.29 16.27
N GLY A 439 -5.66 -3.92 15.54
CA GLY A 439 -4.42 -4.48 16.08
C GLY A 439 -4.63 -5.76 16.89
N LYS A 440 -5.74 -6.46 16.69
CA LYS A 440 -6.05 -7.71 17.40
C LYS A 440 -5.41 -8.92 16.70
N GLY A 441 -4.92 -9.87 17.50
CA GLY A 441 -4.38 -11.14 17.00
C GLY A 441 -3.26 -10.93 15.97
N LEU A 442 -3.30 -11.70 14.88
CA LEU A 442 -2.30 -11.66 13.81
C LEU A 442 -2.13 -10.28 13.16
N ALA A 443 -3.17 -9.44 13.14
CA ALA A 443 -3.04 -8.07 12.64
C ALA A 443 -2.14 -7.20 13.54
N GLY A 444 -2.21 -7.39 14.87
CA GLY A 444 -1.33 -6.71 15.81
C GLY A 444 0.13 -7.15 15.65
N LEU A 445 0.34 -8.46 15.49
CA LEU A 445 1.67 -9.03 15.25
C LEU A 445 2.24 -8.57 13.91
N HIS A 446 1.44 -8.53 12.83
CA HIS A 446 1.84 -7.97 11.54
C HIS A 446 2.46 -6.58 11.70
N ARG A 447 1.73 -5.68 12.38
CA ARG A 447 2.18 -4.30 12.61
C ARG A 447 3.46 -4.26 13.46
N GLU A 448 3.56 -5.06 14.51
CA GLU A 448 4.75 -5.07 15.38
C GLU A 448 6.00 -5.55 14.64
N LEU A 449 5.88 -6.60 13.83
CA LEU A 449 6.97 -7.08 12.98
C LEU A 449 7.37 -6.02 11.95
N ALA A 450 6.41 -5.40 11.27
CA ALA A 450 6.66 -4.30 10.33
C ALA A 450 7.38 -3.11 11.01
N ALA A 451 6.99 -2.78 12.24
CA ALA A 451 7.59 -1.70 13.02
C ALA A 451 9.06 -1.98 13.40
N ASN A 452 9.48 -3.25 13.43
CA ASN A 452 10.83 -3.65 13.79
C ASN A 452 11.74 -3.96 12.58
N VAL A 453 11.23 -3.83 11.35
CA VAL A 453 12.07 -3.96 10.15
C VAL A 453 13.07 -2.79 10.10
N PRO A 454 14.39 -3.04 10.06
CA PRO A 454 15.38 -1.97 9.99
C PRO A 454 15.15 -1.04 8.79
N LEU A 455 15.31 0.26 9.00
CA LEU A 455 15.13 1.34 8.00
C LEU A 455 13.70 1.51 7.43
N ASN A 456 12.81 0.53 7.61
CA ASN A 456 11.42 0.57 7.15
C ASN A 456 10.39 0.62 8.29
N GLY A 457 10.80 0.35 9.54
CA GLY A 457 9.95 0.35 10.73
C GLY A 457 9.94 1.68 11.49
N PHE A 458 10.03 1.62 12.82
CA PHE A 458 9.98 2.77 13.73
C PHE A 458 10.94 3.91 13.39
N ASP A 459 12.12 3.55 12.88
CA ASP A 459 13.20 4.52 12.59
C ASP A 459 13.17 5.01 11.12
N SER A 460 12.08 4.71 10.40
CA SER A 460 11.89 5.13 9.01
C SER A 460 11.17 6.48 8.90
N TRP A 461 11.21 7.05 7.70
CA TRP A 461 10.47 8.27 7.34
C TRP A 461 9.01 7.99 6.94
N ARG A 462 8.62 6.71 6.81
CA ARG A 462 7.32 6.28 6.27
C ARG A 462 6.09 6.84 7.01
N PRO A 463 6.10 7.00 8.35
CA PRO A 463 4.97 7.62 9.04
C PRO A 463 4.69 9.07 8.63
N GLY A 464 5.63 9.74 7.95
CA GLY A 464 5.56 11.17 7.65
C GLY A 464 5.76 12.04 8.88
N THR A 465 5.76 13.36 8.67
CA THR A 465 5.74 14.35 9.75
C THR A 465 4.32 14.51 10.32
N PRO A 466 4.13 15.15 11.49
CA PRO A 466 2.80 15.46 11.99
C PRO A 466 1.94 16.26 10.98
N ALA A 467 2.56 17.09 10.13
CA ALA A 467 1.88 17.85 9.09
C ALA A 467 1.46 17.02 7.87
N ASP A 468 1.94 15.77 7.76
CA ASP A 468 1.57 14.82 6.71
C ASP A 468 0.47 13.84 7.16
N ARG A 469 0.20 13.76 8.47
CA ARG A 469 -0.76 12.82 9.08
C ARG A 469 -2.11 13.49 9.29
N ASN A 470 -2.37 13.97 10.51
CA ASN A 470 -3.61 14.66 10.84
C ASN A 470 -3.48 16.12 10.46
N ALA A 471 -4.14 16.54 9.39
CA ALA A 471 -4.04 17.90 8.88
C ALA A 471 -5.39 18.46 8.43
N ILE A 472 -5.57 19.77 8.56
CA ILE A 472 -6.66 20.51 7.91
C ILE A 472 -6.01 21.40 6.86
N LEU A 473 -6.31 21.11 5.59
CA LEU A 473 -5.70 21.74 4.44
C LEU A 473 -6.65 22.82 3.91
N LEU A 474 -6.26 24.09 4.01
CA LEU A 474 -7.09 25.21 3.57
C LEU A 474 -6.86 25.53 2.09
N LEU A 475 -7.95 25.89 1.41
CA LEU A 475 -8.00 26.33 0.02
C LEU A 475 -8.98 27.49 -0.13
N PRO A 476 -8.71 28.46 -1.03
CA PRO A 476 -9.74 29.40 -1.44
C PRO A 476 -10.89 28.64 -2.09
N ARG A 477 -12.10 29.15 -1.91
CA ARG A 477 -13.26 28.56 -2.57
C ARG A 477 -13.20 28.82 -4.09
N PRO A 478 -13.34 27.78 -4.93
CA PRO A 478 -13.16 27.92 -6.38
C PRO A 478 -14.31 28.62 -7.12
N PHE A 479 -15.51 28.68 -6.53
CA PHE A 479 -16.71 29.31 -7.11
C PHE A 479 -17.76 29.70 -6.07
#